data_AF-A0A944QYL5-F1
#
_entry.id   AF-A0A944QYL5-F1
#
_cell.length_a   1.000
_cell.length_b   1.000
_cell.length_c   1.000
_cell.angle_alpha   90.00
_cell.angle_beta   90.00
_cell.angle_gamma   90.00
#
_symmetry.space_group_name_H-M   'P 1'
#
loop_
_entity.id
_entity.type
_entity.pdbx_description
1 polymer ?
#
loop_
_entity_poly.entity_id
_entity_poly.type
_entity_poly.pdbx_seq_one_letter_code
_entity_poly.pdbx_strand_id
1 'polypeptide(L)'
;PPAARRTPVQSQAAAVVEPVDLDPLMTKYQRSELPKLAESASPEQARVWAEHMKALQTTQLQSDLASIDSALASGAASQPDADRVRRWISEMFQDNIKQTIQQRIQLNQGIIESMLYSSDLINAVKLDDRNGAYRFAGDDKLENNRMRLDNALRAGAVAAVFDEVFGGGDPARAAKLQRIESARARLDELAPVASEQAGIFANAAKKQRPVSKDFLAPIAQEFWLNGSVTAESEADGSIWIEANDVADITHNGEIWIESNERGSIEPNGDVWFDGNQVGSLEPNGEVWRGGNQVGLIEQNGTVWMDGSPAGEIVPFQGEWKRAAILYYFRDFFPR
;
A
#
# COMPACT_ATOMS: atom_id res chain seq x y z
N PRO A 1 -7.28 -20.64 -109.72
CA PRO A 1 -6.51 -19.43 -109.34
C PRO A 1 -7.41 -18.28 -108.85
N PRO A 2 -7.18 -17.69 -107.67
CA PRO A 2 -6.83 -18.30 -106.39
C PRO A 2 -7.93 -18.09 -105.33
N ALA A 3 -7.94 -19.00 -104.34
CA ALA A 3 -8.79 -18.98 -103.17
C ALA A 3 -8.46 -17.78 -102.25
N ALA A 4 -9.49 -17.08 -101.79
CA ALA A 4 -9.38 -16.03 -100.79
C ALA A 4 -8.88 -16.62 -99.46
N ARG A 5 -7.65 -16.27 -99.08
CA ARG A 5 -7.09 -16.56 -97.76
C ARG A 5 -7.91 -15.82 -96.71
N ARG A 6 -8.63 -16.56 -95.88
CA ARG A 6 -9.13 -16.07 -94.60
C ARG A 6 -7.92 -15.85 -93.68
N THR A 7 -7.71 -14.61 -93.26
CA THR A 7 -6.82 -14.25 -92.17
C THR A 7 -7.26 -14.98 -90.90
N PRO A 8 -6.34 -15.55 -90.11
CA PRO A 8 -6.70 -16.09 -88.81
C PRO A 8 -7.01 -14.93 -87.86
N VAL A 9 -8.18 -14.99 -87.22
CA VAL A 9 -8.50 -14.17 -86.06
C VAL A 9 -7.46 -14.50 -84.99
N GLN A 10 -6.59 -13.54 -84.67
CA GLN A 10 -5.75 -13.63 -83.49
C GLN A 10 -6.67 -13.68 -82.27
N SER A 11 -6.84 -14.88 -81.72
CA SER A 11 -7.41 -15.05 -80.40
C SER A 11 -6.42 -14.40 -79.43
N GLN A 12 -6.75 -13.20 -78.95
CA GLN A 12 -6.08 -12.63 -77.78
C GLN A 12 -6.28 -13.63 -76.65
N ALA A 13 -5.22 -14.38 -76.33
CA ALA A 13 -5.16 -15.11 -75.09
C ALA A 13 -5.34 -14.07 -73.98
N ALA A 14 -6.51 -14.09 -73.32
CA ALA A 14 -6.72 -13.31 -72.12
C ALA A 14 -5.57 -13.67 -71.17
N ALA A 15 -4.74 -12.70 -70.82
CA ALA A 15 -3.68 -12.89 -69.85
C ALA A 15 -4.34 -13.46 -68.59
N VAL A 16 -3.95 -14.67 -68.21
CA VAL A 16 -4.44 -15.32 -66.99
C VAL A 16 -3.87 -14.50 -65.83
N VAL A 17 -4.72 -13.67 -65.23
CA VAL A 17 -4.37 -12.93 -64.02
C VAL A 17 -4.34 -13.95 -62.89
N GLU A 18 -3.19 -14.13 -62.25
CA GLU A 18 -3.09 -14.99 -61.07
C GLU A 18 -3.94 -14.42 -59.93
N PRO A 19 -4.79 -15.23 -59.29
CA PRO A 19 -5.61 -14.76 -58.19
C PRO A 19 -4.73 -14.39 -56.99
N VAL A 20 -5.04 -13.26 -56.35
CA VAL A 20 -4.35 -12.79 -55.13
C VAL A 20 -5.17 -13.19 -53.92
N ASP A 21 -4.54 -13.87 -52.96
CA ASP A 21 -5.12 -14.14 -51.65
C ASP A 21 -5.05 -12.90 -50.77
N LEU A 22 -6.22 -12.41 -50.32
CA LEU A 22 -6.35 -11.24 -49.45
C LEU A 22 -6.47 -11.62 -47.95
N ASP A 23 -6.64 -12.89 -47.61
CA ASP A 23 -6.74 -13.34 -46.22
C ASP A 23 -5.51 -13.01 -45.35
N PRO A 24 -4.26 -12.96 -45.87
CA PRO A 24 -3.10 -12.50 -45.10
C PRO A 24 -3.26 -11.09 -44.53
N LEU A 25 -4.00 -10.19 -45.22
CA LEU A 25 -4.32 -8.87 -44.68
C LEU A 25 -5.23 -8.99 -43.46
N MET A 26 -6.22 -9.88 -43.49
CA MET A 26 -7.05 -10.13 -42.32
C MET A 26 -6.22 -10.65 -41.14
N THR A 27 -5.27 -11.56 -41.37
CA THR A 27 -4.37 -12.09 -40.32
C THR A 27 -3.49 -11.02 -39.70
N LYS A 28 -2.89 -10.14 -40.51
CA LYS A 28 -2.08 -9.01 -40.02
C LYS A 28 -2.85 -8.12 -39.05
N TYR A 29 -4.13 -7.92 -39.32
CA TYR A 29 -5.07 -7.20 -38.48
C TYR A 29 -5.88 -8.16 -37.60
N GLN A 30 -5.26 -9.20 -37.02
CA GLN A 30 -5.85 -9.99 -35.95
C GLN A 30 -5.31 -9.53 -34.59
N ARG A 31 -6.15 -9.68 -33.56
CA ARG A 31 -5.82 -9.21 -32.20
C ARG A 31 -4.61 -9.95 -31.62
N SER A 32 -4.41 -11.22 -31.98
CA SER A 32 -3.25 -12.02 -31.57
C SER A 32 -1.93 -11.49 -32.13
N GLU A 33 -1.98 -10.88 -33.32
CA GLU A 33 -0.83 -10.39 -34.07
C GLU A 33 -0.47 -8.94 -33.72
N LEU A 34 -1.33 -8.24 -32.96
CA LEU A 34 -1.02 -6.88 -32.51
C LEU A 34 0.22 -6.87 -31.61
N PRO A 35 1.06 -5.83 -31.72
CA PRO A 35 2.20 -5.67 -30.84
C PRO A 35 1.71 -5.58 -29.39
N LYS A 36 2.39 -6.29 -28.50
CA LYS A 36 2.09 -6.30 -27.06
C LYS A 36 3.02 -5.33 -26.34
N LEU A 37 2.47 -4.59 -25.39
CA LEU A 37 3.23 -3.72 -24.49
C LEU A 37 3.21 -4.31 -23.07
N ALA A 38 4.39 -4.47 -22.47
CA ALA A 38 4.49 -4.90 -21.07
C ALA A 38 4.00 -3.79 -20.13
N GLU A 39 3.47 -4.15 -18.96
CA GLU A 39 3.05 -3.16 -17.95
C GLU A 39 4.24 -2.38 -17.36
N SER A 40 5.40 -3.03 -17.30
CA SER A 40 6.68 -2.44 -16.89
C SER A 40 7.45 -1.75 -18.03
N ALA A 41 6.82 -1.54 -19.20
CA ALA A 41 7.49 -0.97 -20.36
C ALA A 41 8.11 0.41 -20.07
N SER A 42 9.31 0.62 -20.61
CA SER A 42 9.95 1.94 -20.66
C SER A 42 9.21 2.89 -21.60
N PRO A 43 9.39 4.22 -21.46
CA PRO A 43 8.86 5.20 -22.40
C PRO A 43 9.29 4.95 -23.85
N GLU A 44 10.51 4.46 -24.07
CA GLU A 44 11.05 4.13 -25.40
C GLU A 44 10.30 2.94 -26.02
N GLN A 45 10.09 1.87 -25.23
CA GLN A 45 9.29 0.72 -25.66
C GLN A 45 7.83 1.13 -25.94
N ALA A 46 7.27 2.01 -25.10
CA ALA A 46 5.93 2.55 -25.31
C ALA A 46 5.84 3.37 -26.60
N ARG A 47 6.88 4.14 -26.95
CA ARG A 47 6.91 4.93 -28.20
C ARG A 47 6.92 4.03 -29.42
N VAL A 48 7.81 3.04 -29.46
CA VAL A 48 7.87 2.06 -30.57
C VAL A 48 6.52 1.35 -30.75
N TRP A 49 5.91 0.93 -29.63
CA TRP A 49 4.60 0.31 -29.66
C TRP A 49 3.52 1.28 -30.17
N ALA A 50 3.50 2.51 -29.67
CA ALA A 50 2.49 3.51 -30.01
C ALA A 50 2.57 3.92 -31.49
N GLU A 51 3.77 4.13 -32.01
CA GLU A 51 4.01 4.45 -33.42
C GLU A 51 3.56 3.31 -34.34
N HIS A 52 3.85 2.05 -33.98
CA HIS A 52 3.38 0.89 -34.73
C HIS A 52 1.84 0.81 -34.73
N MET A 53 1.22 0.98 -33.56
CA MET A 53 -0.24 1.02 -33.46
C MET A 53 -0.84 2.16 -34.29
N LYS A 54 -0.21 3.35 -34.28
CA LYS A 54 -0.64 4.50 -35.09
C LYS A 54 -0.53 4.21 -36.58
N ALA A 55 0.57 3.59 -37.03
CA ALA A 55 0.77 3.22 -38.42
C ALA A 55 -0.31 2.24 -38.91
N LEU A 56 -0.69 1.26 -38.08
CA LEU A 56 -1.79 0.33 -38.37
C LEU A 56 -3.16 1.04 -38.54
N GLN A 57 -3.34 2.23 -37.97
CA GLN A 57 -4.55 3.05 -38.15
C GLN A 57 -4.45 4.03 -39.32
N THR A 58 -3.24 4.34 -39.79
CA THR A 58 -3.01 5.41 -40.77
C THR A 58 -2.28 4.89 -42.00
N THR A 59 -0.96 5.03 -42.05
CA THR A 59 -0.14 4.80 -43.23
C THR A 59 -0.19 3.36 -43.71
N GLN A 60 -0.14 2.39 -42.80
CA GLN A 60 -0.22 0.98 -43.15
C GLN A 60 -1.63 0.60 -43.62
N LEU A 61 -2.67 1.12 -42.97
CA LEU A 61 -4.04 0.91 -43.41
C LEU A 61 -4.26 1.45 -44.82
N GLN A 62 -3.78 2.66 -45.10
CA GLN A 62 -3.88 3.27 -46.43
C GLN A 62 -3.14 2.43 -47.50
N SER A 63 -1.94 1.95 -47.18
CA SER A 63 -1.17 1.07 -48.08
C SER A 63 -1.89 -0.25 -48.35
N ASP A 64 -2.47 -0.86 -47.32
CA ASP A 64 -3.14 -2.15 -47.44
C ASP A 64 -4.47 -2.01 -48.20
N LEU A 65 -5.21 -0.90 -47.99
CA LEU A 65 -6.39 -0.55 -48.78
C LEU A 65 -6.06 -0.33 -50.25
N ALA A 66 -4.96 0.37 -50.57
CA ALA A 66 -4.52 0.56 -51.94
C ALA A 66 -4.13 -0.77 -52.63
N SER A 67 -3.61 -1.73 -51.86
CA SER A 67 -3.29 -3.07 -52.36
C SER A 67 -4.56 -3.86 -52.73
N ILE A 68 -5.63 -3.73 -51.93
CA ILE A 68 -6.95 -4.29 -52.23
C ILE A 68 -7.52 -3.65 -53.51
N ASP A 69 -7.44 -2.33 -53.65
CA ASP A 69 -7.92 -1.60 -54.84
C ASP A 69 -7.17 -2.04 -56.11
N SER A 70 -5.85 -2.25 -56.01
CA SER A 70 -5.03 -2.73 -57.12
C SER A 70 -5.37 -4.18 -57.53
N ALA A 71 -5.62 -5.07 -56.56
CA ALA A 71 -6.04 -6.45 -56.82
C ALA A 71 -7.43 -6.50 -57.49
N LEU A 72 -8.35 -5.62 -57.09
CA LEU A 72 -9.66 -5.49 -57.71
C LEU A 72 -9.57 -4.95 -59.14
N ALA A 73 -8.80 -3.88 -59.37
CA ALA A 73 -8.65 -3.25 -60.68
C ALA A 73 -7.98 -4.16 -61.73
N SER A 74 -7.09 -5.05 -61.29
CA SER A 74 -6.43 -6.04 -62.16
C SER A 74 -7.26 -7.29 -62.41
N GLY A 75 -8.38 -7.48 -61.71
CA GLY A 75 -9.18 -8.70 -61.77
C GLY A 75 -8.58 -9.88 -61.00
N ALA A 76 -7.54 -9.64 -60.18
CA ALA A 76 -6.90 -10.65 -59.35
C ALA A 76 -7.70 -11.00 -58.08
N ALA A 77 -8.65 -10.15 -57.69
CA ALA A 77 -9.57 -10.39 -56.58
C ALA A 77 -11.03 -10.10 -57.00
N SER A 78 -11.98 -10.81 -56.37
CA SER A 78 -13.41 -10.58 -56.61
C SER A 78 -13.93 -9.37 -55.80
N GLN A 79 -14.98 -8.70 -56.30
CA GLN A 79 -15.64 -7.61 -55.55
C GLN A 79 -16.12 -8.06 -54.15
N PRO A 80 -16.79 -9.23 -53.98
CA PRO A 80 -17.16 -9.72 -52.66
C PRO A 80 -15.98 -9.93 -51.71
N ASP A 81 -14.86 -10.46 -52.20
CA ASP A 81 -13.67 -10.69 -51.36
C ASP A 81 -13.01 -9.38 -50.93
N ALA A 82 -12.87 -8.43 -51.86
CA ALA A 82 -12.34 -7.11 -51.58
C ALA A 82 -13.20 -6.36 -50.54
N ASP A 83 -14.52 -6.40 -50.67
CA ASP A 83 -15.44 -5.74 -49.73
C ASP A 83 -15.42 -6.41 -48.35
N ARG A 84 -15.34 -7.74 -48.28
CA ARG A 84 -15.18 -8.50 -47.02
C ARG A 84 -13.94 -8.05 -46.26
N VAL A 85 -12.79 -8.03 -46.92
CA VAL A 85 -11.49 -7.69 -46.29
C VAL A 85 -11.44 -6.21 -45.93
N ARG A 86 -11.89 -5.32 -46.82
CA ARG A 86 -11.94 -3.87 -46.57
C ARG A 86 -12.75 -3.55 -45.32
N ARG A 87 -13.95 -4.14 -45.20
CA ARG A 87 -14.82 -3.96 -44.04
C ARG A 87 -14.15 -4.46 -42.76
N TRP A 88 -13.51 -5.62 -42.82
CA TRP A 88 -12.80 -6.19 -41.68
C TRP A 88 -11.70 -5.26 -41.14
N ILE A 89 -10.80 -4.78 -42.00
CA ILE A 89 -9.63 -4.00 -41.58
C ILE A 89 -9.96 -2.53 -41.26
N SER A 90 -11.05 -1.99 -41.82
CA SER A 90 -11.42 -0.57 -41.68
C SER A 90 -12.45 -0.31 -40.58
N GLU A 91 -13.34 -1.26 -40.30
CA GLU A 91 -14.39 -1.10 -39.28
C GLU A 91 -14.05 -1.91 -38.03
N MET A 92 -14.26 -3.22 -38.10
CA MET A 92 -14.19 -4.11 -36.93
C MET A 92 -12.84 -4.05 -36.23
N PHE A 93 -11.75 -4.07 -36.99
CA PHE A 93 -10.43 -4.12 -36.38
C PHE A 93 -9.93 -2.76 -35.88
N GLN A 94 -10.33 -1.66 -36.54
CA GLN A 94 -9.96 -0.33 -36.05
C GLN A 94 -10.53 -0.07 -34.65
N ASP A 95 -11.71 -0.62 -34.35
CA ASP A 95 -12.27 -0.54 -33.00
C ASP A 95 -11.46 -1.37 -31.99
N ASN A 96 -10.94 -2.53 -32.37
CA ASN A 96 -10.02 -3.31 -31.51
C ASN A 96 -8.71 -2.57 -31.23
N ILE A 97 -8.12 -1.91 -32.24
CA ILE A 97 -6.92 -1.10 -32.06
C ILE A 97 -7.21 0.05 -31.10
N LYS A 98 -8.30 0.80 -31.32
CA LYS A 98 -8.72 1.90 -30.43
C LYS A 98 -8.89 1.42 -28.99
N GLN A 99 -9.60 0.31 -28.77
CA GLN A 99 -9.80 -0.26 -27.44
C GLN A 99 -8.47 -0.65 -26.78
N THR A 100 -7.55 -1.26 -27.53
CA THR A 100 -6.24 -1.65 -27.01
C THR A 100 -5.41 -0.44 -26.59
N ILE A 101 -5.44 0.64 -27.39
CA ILE A 101 -4.80 1.93 -27.05
C ILE A 101 -5.43 2.53 -25.80
N GLN A 102 -6.75 2.63 -25.75
CA GLN A 102 -7.47 3.20 -24.61
C GLN A 102 -7.22 2.44 -23.31
N GLN A 103 -7.17 1.10 -23.36
CA GLN A 103 -6.83 0.28 -22.19
C GLN A 103 -5.43 0.62 -21.65
N ARG A 104 -4.44 0.85 -22.53
CA ARG A 104 -3.08 1.22 -22.10
C ARG A 104 -3.00 2.63 -21.56
N ILE A 105 -3.75 3.57 -22.12
CA ILE A 105 -3.87 4.94 -21.58
C ILE A 105 -4.49 4.90 -20.17
N GLN A 106 -5.62 4.21 -20.02
CA GLN A 106 -6.33 4.08 -18.74
C GLN A 106 -5.49 3.38 -17.68
N LEU A 107 -4.75 2.33 -18.04
CA LEU A 107 -3.85 1.63 -17.11
C LEU A 107 -2.81 2.60 -16.52
N ASN A 108 -2.13 3.38 -17.35
CA ASN A 108 -1.11 4.31 -16.88
C ASN A 108 -1.71 5.47 -16.07
N GLN A 109 -2.88 5.98 -16.45
CA GLN A 109 -3.63 6.95 -15.65
C GLN A 109 -4.00 6.39 -14.27
N GLY A 110 -4.51 5.16 -14.21
CA GLY A 110 -4.85 4.50 -12.95
C GLY A 110 -3.65 4.30 -12.02
N ILE A 111 -2.47 3.96 -12.56
CA ILE A 111 -1.23 3.86 -11.77
C ILE A 111 -0.90 5.22 -11.13
N ILE A 112 -0.93 6.31 -11.91
CA ILE A 112 -0.66 7.67 -11.41
C ILE A 112 -1.66 8.05 -10.32
N GLU A 113 -2.95 7.85 -10.56
CA GLU A 113 -4.02 8.22 -9.62
C GLU A 113 -3.94 7.44 -8.31
N SER A 114 -3.61 6.14 -8.37
CA SER A 114 -3.47 5.29 -7.19
C SER A 114 -2.38 5.78 -6.22
N MET A 115 -1.39 6.53 -6.72
CA MET A 115 -0.27 7.02 -5.91
C MET A 115 -0.50 8.41 -5.32
N LEU A 116 -1.53 9.15 -5.73
CA LEU A 116 -1.76 10.52 -5.27
C LEU A 116 -2.01 10.61 -3.76
N TYR A 117 -2.88 9.75 -3.23
CA TYR A 117 -3.18 9.74 -1.79
C TYR A 117 -1.94 9.44 -0.94
N SER A 118 -1.18 8.41 -1.32
CA SER A 118 0.06 8.07 -0.60
C SER A 118 1.10 9.19 -0.71
N SER A 119 1.18 9.86 -1.86
CA SER A 119 2.09 10.99 -2.08
C SER A 119 1.74 12.17 -1.18
N ASP A 120 0.45 12.52 -1.05
CA ASP A 120 0.02 13.61 -0.16
C ASP A 120 0.32 13.29 1.30
N LEU A 121 0.09 12.05 1.73
CA LEU A 121 0.41 11.64 3.10
C LEU A 121 1.90 11.73 3.40
N ILE A 122 2.76 11.31 2.46
CA ILE A 122 4.22 11.41 2.60
C ILE A 122 4.65 12.89 2.67
N ASN A 123 4.13 13.72 1.76
CA ASN A 123 4.43 15.16 1.73
C ASN A 123 4.00 15.89 3.01
N ALA A 124 2.94 15.43 3.68
CA ALA A 124 2.44 16.03 4.92
C ALA A 124 3.27 15.67 6.17
N VAL A 125 4.12 14.65 6.12
CA VAL A 125 4.95 14.25 7.28
C VAL A 125 6.01 15.31 7.54
N LYS A 126 6.09 15.80 8.78
CA LYS A 126 7.12 16.75 9.22
C LYS A 126 8.38 16.00 9.68
N LEU A 127 9.54 16.65 9.63
CA LEU A 127 10.82 16.03 10.01
C LEU A 127 10.95 15.77 11.52
N ASP A 128 10.20 16.50 12.34
CA ASP A 128 10.10 16.28 13.79
C ASP A 128 9.09 15.17 14.15
N ASP A 129 8.24 14.73 13.22
CA ASP A 129 7.34 13.59 13.38
C ASP A 129 8.06 12.27 13.07
N ARG A 130 8.79 11.77 14.07
CA ARG A 130 9.59 10.53 13.95
C ARG A 130 8.74 9.29 13.65
N ASN A 131 7.54 9.20 14.23
CA ASN A 131 6.61 8.10 13.99
C ASN A 131 6.04 8.15 12.57
N GLY A 132 5.69 9.34 12.09
CA GLY A 132 5.29 9.56 10.70
C GLY A 132 6.40 9.23 9.72
N ALA A 133 7.64 9.62 10.01
CA ALA A 133 8.81 9.27 9.20
C ALA A 133 9.00 7.75 9.14
N TYR A 134 9.02 7.06 10.29
CA TYR A 134 9.16 5.60 10.34
C TYR A 134 7.99 4.84 9.68
N ARG A 135 6.77 5.41 9.69
CA ARG A 135 5.61 4.83 9.00
C ARG A 135 5.82 4.70 7.49
N PHE A 136 6.51 5.63 6.86
CA PHE A 136 6.70 5.64 5.40
C PHE A 136 8.12 5.29 4.95
N ALA A 137 9.14 5.54 5.77
CA ALA A 137 10.55 5.37 5.44
C ALA A 137 11.30 4.43 6.40
N GLY A 138 10.60 3.74 7.31
CA GLY A 138 11.21 2.75 8.19
C GLY A 138 11.36 1.38 7.53
N ASP A 139 12.50 0.72 7.76
CA ASP A 139 12.80 -0.64 7.29
C ASP A 139 12.53 -0.81 5.77
N ASP A 140 11.90 -1.92 5.38
CA ASP A 140 11.57 -2.22 3.97
C ASP A 140 10.55 -1.25 3.36
N LYS A 141 9.90 -0.39 4.15
CA LYS A 141 8.86 0.54 3.65
C LYS A 141 9.48 1.63 2.78
N LEU A 142 10.71 2.06 3.07
CA LEU A 142 11.40 3.08 2.28
C LEU A 142 11.53 2.65 0.83
N GLU A 143 12.15 1.49 0.60
CA GLU A 143 12.40 1.00 -0.75
C GLU A 143 11.10 0.63 -1.47
N ASN A 144 10.15 0.02 -0.77
CA ASN A 144 8.84 -0.29 -1.33
C ASN A 144 8.08 0.96 -1.78
N ASN A 145 8.09 2.03 -0.96
CA ASN A 145 7.43 3.28 -1.32
C ASN A 145 8.16 4.01 -2.45
N ARG A 146 9.49 4.00 -2.48
CA ARG A 146 10.28 4.54 -3.61
C ARG A 146 9.94 3.82 -4.90
N MET A 147 9.98 2.50 -4.92
CA MET A 147 9.66 1.68 -6.10
C MET A 147 8.25 1.99 -6.63
N ARG A 148 7.26 2.13 -5.75
CA ARG A 148 5.87 2.46 -6.14
C ARG A 148 5.74 3.86 -6.73
N LEU A 149 6.42 4.85 -6.16
CA LEU A 149 6.43 6.22 -6.69
C LEU A 149 7.17 6.28 -8.03
N ASP A 150 8.33 5.63 -8.14
CA ASP A 150 9.11 5.55 -9.39
C ASP A 150 8.33 4.84 -10.50
N ASN A 151 7.55 3.81 -10.16
CA ASN A 151 6.63 3.15 -11.08
C ASN A 151 5.55 4.11 -11.61
N ALA A 152 5.00 4.99 -10.75
CA ALA A 152 4.01 5.98 -11.16
C ALA A 152 4.62 7.11 -12.02
N LEU A 153 5.85 7.53 -11.72
CA LEU A 153 6.59 8.49 -12.56
C LEU A 153 6.87 7.90 -13.95
N ARG A 154 7.29 6.63 -14.02
CA ARG A 154 7.44 5.91 -15.30
C ARG A 154 6.12 5.83 -16.06
N ALA A 155 5.02 5.49 -15.40
CA ALA A 155 3.69 5.48 -16.02
C ALA A 155 3.29 6.87 -16.55
N GLY A 156 3.66 7.93 -15.83
CA GLY A 156 3.55 9.32 -16.28
C GLY A 156 4.28 9.60 -17.58
N ALA A 157 5.54 9.16 -17.68
CA ALA A 157 6.35 9.31 -18.89
C ALA A 157 5.78 8.49 -20.07
N VAL A 158 5.31 7.27 -19.83
CA VAL A 158 4.61 6.45 -20.84
C VAL A 158 3.32 7.13 -21.31
N ALA A 159 2.52 7.69 -20.39
CA ALA A 159 1.32 8.43 -20.74
C ALA A 159 1.64 9.67 -21.60
N ALA A 160 2.72 10.39 -21.30
CA ALA A 160 3.15 11.52 -22.13
C ALA A 160 3.49 11.12 -23.57
N VAL A 161 4.10 9.95 -23.76
CA VAL A 161 4.33 9.38 -25.11
C VAL A 161 3.01 9.10 -25.82
N PHE A 162 2.02 8.54 -25.13
CA PHE A 162 0.72 8.27 -25.74
C PHE A 162 -0.01 9.54 -26.15
N ASP A 163 0.04 10.58 -25.32
CA ASP A 163 -0.52 11.90 -25.67
C ASP A 163 0.14 12.49 -26.92
N GLU A 164 1.47 12.35 -27.05
CA GLU A 164 2.22 12.83 -28.21
C GLU A 164 1.80 12.11 -29.50
N VAL A 165 1.68 10.77 -29.45
CA VAL A 165 1.43 9.94 -30.64
C VAL A 165 -0.05 9.89 -31.03
N PHE A 166 -0.94 9.76 -30.05
CA PHE A 166 -2.37 9.57 -30.28
C PHE A 166 -3.17 10.86 -30.17
N GLY A 167 -2.61 11.89 -29.52
CA GLY A 167 -3.33 13.11 -29.20
C GLY A 167 -4.28 12.93 -28.02
N GLY A 168 -4.65 14.04 -27.40
CA GLY A 168 -5.42 14.05 -26.16
C GLY A 168 -4.51 13.76 -24.96
N GLY A 169 -4.76 14.48 -23.87
CA GLY A 169 -3.94 14.39 -22.67
C GLY A 169 -4.70 14.87 -21.46
N ASP A 170 -4.33 14.34 -20.29
CA ASP A 170 -4.85 14.86 -19.02
C ASP A 170 -4.11 16.18 -18.71
N PRO A 171 -4.77 17.35 -18.79
CA PRO A 171 -4.13 18.64 -18.53
C PRO A 171 -3.64 18.76 -17.08
N ALA A 172 -4.19 17.96 -16.15
CA ALA A 172 -3.79 17.94 -14.76
C ALA A 172 -2.61 16.98 -14.49
N ARG A 173 -2.16 16.19 -15.47
CA ARG A 173 -1.12 15.17 -15.25
C ARG A 173 0.20 15.76 -14.75
N ALA A 174 0.61 16.91 -15.27
CA ALA A 174 1.84 17.57 -14.81
C ALA A 174 1.80 17.88 -13.30
N ALA A 175 0.69 18.44 -12.82
CA ALA A 175 0.50 18.74 -11.40
C ALA A 175 0.41 17.46 -10.55
N LYS A 176 -0.23 16.39 -11.07
CA LYS A 176 -0.26 15.07 -10.43
C LYS A 176 1.15 14.51 -10.25
N LEU A 177 1.97 14.53 -11.31
CA LEU A 177 3.34 14.01 -11.28
C LEU A 177 4.24 14.84 -10.35
N GLN A 178 4.11 16.17 -10.33
CA GLN A 178 4.87 17.02 -9.41
C GLN A 178 4.64 16.64 -7.93
N ARG A 179 3.42 16.27 -7.56
CA ARG A 179 3.11 15.79 -6.19
C ARG A 179 3.82 14.47 -5.87
N ILE A 180 3.88 13.57 -6.84
CA ILE A 180 4.55 12.27 -6.73
C ILE A 180 6.08 12.46 -6.65
N GLU A 181 6.66 13.33 -7.48
CA GLU A 181 8.07 13.69 -7.45
C GLU A 181 8.46 14.31 -6.10
N SER A 182 7.65 15.24 -5.60
CA SER A 182 7.82 15.81 -4.25
C SER A 182 7.80 14.73 -3.17
N ALA A 183 6.86 13.78 -3.23
CA ALA A 183 6.80 12.70 -2.25
C ALA A 183 8.02 11.78 -2.33
N ARG A 184 8.53 11.53 -3.54
CA ARG A 184 9.72 10.72 -3.77
C ARG A 184 10.97 11.36 -3.17
N ALA A 185 11.12 12.68 -3.32
CA ALA A 185 12.19 13.45 -2.68
C ALA A 185 12.00 13.51 -1.15
N ARG A 186 10.76 13.68 -0.68
CA ARG A 186 10.44 13.73 0.75
C ARG A 186 10.81 12.43 1.48
N LEU A 187 10.67 11.27 0.84
CA LEU A 187 11.16 10.00 1.40
C LEU A 187 12.66 10.01 1.68
N ASP A 188 13.45 10.66 0.82
CA ASP A 188 14.91 10.74 1.00
C ASP A 188 15.26 11.62 2.21
N GLU A 189 14.47 12.67 2.46
CA GLU A 189 14.60 13.52 3.64
C GLU A 189 14.13 12.83 4.93
N LEU A 190 13.09 12.00 4.85
CA LEU A 190 12.55 11.25 6.00
C LEU A 190 13.40 10.04 6.39
N ALA A 191 14.16 9.48 5.46
CA ALA A 191 14.99 8.29 5.68
C ALA A 191 15.92 8.36 6.91
N PRO A 192 16.73 9.42 7.13
CA PRO A 192 17.56 9.52 8.33
C PRO A 192 16.74 9.55 9.63
N VAL A 193 15.61 10.27 9.64
CA VAL A 193 14.72 10.36 10.82
C VAL A 193 14.08 9.00 11.13
N ALA A 194 13.63 8.30 10.09
CA ALA A 194 13.06 6.96 10.22
C ALA A 194 14.11 5.96 10.73
N SER A 195 15.36 6.07 10.30
CA SER A 195 16.45 5.22 10.77
C SER A 195 16.77 5.47 12.25
N GLU A 196 16.78 6.73 12.71
CA GLU A 196 16.92 7.05 14.14
C GLU A 196 15.78 6.41 14.95
N GLN A 197 14.54 6.57 14.48
CA GLN A 197 13.37 6.00 15.14
C GLN A 197 13.39 4.46 15.17
N ALA A 198 13.86 3.82 14.10
CA ALA A 198 14.07 2.38 14.06
C ALA A 198 15.08 1.93 15.14
N GLY A 199 16.17 2.70 15.33
CA GLY A 199 17.14 2.47 16.40
C GLY A 199 16.52 2.59 17.80
N ILE A 200 15.60 3.54 18.01
CA ILE A 200 14.84 3.66 19.27
C ILE A 200 13.98 2.41 19.49
N PHE A 201 13.25 1.95 18.47
CA PHE A 201 12.44 0.73 18.58
C PHE A 201 13.27 -0.53 18.80
N ALA A 202 14.44 -0.64 18.15
CA ALA A 202 15.33 -1.78 18.31
C ALA A 202 15.93 -1.87 19.73
N ASN A 203 16.16 -0.71 20.36
CA ASN A 203 16.68 -0.60 21.72
C ASN A 203 15.58 -0.47 22.79
N ALA A 204 14.31 -0.40 22.38
CA ALA A 204 13.19 -0.42 23.31
C ALA A 204 13.12 -1.77 24.01
N ALA A 205 12.89 -1.76 25.32
CA ALA A 205 12.62 -2.98 26.09
C ALA A 205 11.47 -3.72 25.42
N LYS A 206 11.64 -5.01 25.12
CA LYS A 206 10.58 -5.82 24.51
C LYS A 206 9.63 -6.26 25.62
N LYS A 207 8.32 -6.05 25.43
CA LYS A 207 7.23 -6.59 26.28
C LYS A 207 7.47 -8.10 26.50
N GLN A 208 7.67 -8.52 27.74
CA GLN A 208 7.94 -9.91 28.11
C GLN A 208 6.66 -10.59 28.58
N ARG A 209 5.80 -11.02 27.65
CA ARG A 209 4.52 -11.65 28.06
C ARG A 209 4.77 -12.80 29.05
N PRO A 210 4.10 -12.82 30.21
CA PRO A 210 4.28 -13.87 31.19
C PRO A 210 3.99 -15.25 30.60
N VAL A 211 4.93 -16.18 30.78
CA VAL A 211 4.86 -17.56 30.32
C VAL A 211 3.99 -18.43 31.25
N SER A 212 3.71 -17.92 32.46
CA SER A 212 2.89 -18.56 33.50
C SER A 212 1.49 -17.95 33.54
N LYS A 213 0.45 -18.79 33.67
CA LYS A 213 -0.95 -18.35 33.80
C LYS A 213 -1.23 -17.55 35.09
N ASP A 214 -0.40 -17.70 36.12
CA ASP A 214 -0.58 -17.08 37.44
C ASP A 214 0.69 -16.31 37.86
N PHE A 215 0.95 -15.19 37.19
CA PHE A 215 2.06 -14.28 37.50
C PHE A 215 1.76 -13.40 38.73
N LEU A 216 0.53 -12.93 38.85
CA LEU A 216 -0.02 -12.25 40.02
C LEU A 216 -0.88 -13.23 40.81
N ALA A 217 -0.89 -13.10 42.15
CA ALA A 217 -1.66 -13.99 43.01
C ALA A 217 -3.17 -13.72 42.88
N PRO A 218 -4.04 -14.75 42.89
CA PRO A 218 -5.49 -14.58 42.96
C PRO A 218 -5.92 -14.26 44.39
N ILE A 219 -5.81 -12.99 44.77
CA ILE A 219 -6.10 -12.50 46.11
C ILE A 219 -6.96 -11.24 46.05
N ALA A 220 -8.01 -11.20 46.87
CA ALA A 220 -8.77 -9.98 47.09
C ALA A 220 -8.03 -9.08 48.09
N GLN A 221 -7.89 -7.80 47.78
CA GLN A 221 -7.15 -6.84 48.60
C GLN A 221 -7.87 -5.50 48.66
N GLU A 222 -7.84 -4.85 49.82
CA GLU A 222 -8.18 -3.45 50.03
C GLU A 222 -6.91 -2.62 50.01
N PHE A 223 -6.97 -1.48 49.33
CA PHE A 223 -5.86 -0.52 49.23
C PHE A 223 -6.23 0.73 50.02
N TRP A 224 -5.59 0.89 51.18
CA TRP A 224 -5.84 2.00 52.10
C TRP A 224 -4.89 3.16 51.81
N LEU A 225 -5.41 4.38 51.79
CA LEU A 225 -4.63 5.61 51.68
C LEU A 225 -5.12 6.62 52.71
N ASN A 226 -4.23 7.13 53.55
CA ASN A 226 -4.53 8.09 54.62
C ASN A 226 -5.69 7.67 55.53
N GLY A 227 -5.79 6.37 55.83
CA GLY A 227 -6.81 5.82 56.75
C GLY A 227 -8.18 5.54 56.12
N SER A 228 -8.30 5.60 54.79
CA SER A 228 -9.52 5.23 54.07
C SER A 228 -9.21 4.28 52.91
N VAL A 229 -10.12 3.36 52.58
CA VAL A 229 -10.03 2.53 51.38
C VAL A 229 -10.18 3.42 50.14
N THR A 230 -9.22 3.36 49.22
CA THR A 230 -9.24 4.13 47.95
C THR A 230 -9.46 3.27 46.71
N ALA A 231 -9.18 1.96 46.83
CA ALA A 231 -9.44 0.97 45.82
C ALA A 231 -9.55 -0.42 46.47
N GLU A 232 -10.16 -1.35 45.77
CA GLU A 232 -10.26 -2.76 46.12
C GLU A 232 -9.96 -3.60 44.88
N SER A 233 -9.36 -4.77 45.05
CA SER A 233 -9.25 -5.78 44.02
C SER A 233 -9.93 -7.06 44.44
N GLU A 234 -10.60 -7.73 43.51
CA GLU A 234 -11.14 -9.06 43.70
C GLU A 234 -10.13 -10.14 43.29
N ALA A 235 -10.38 -11.38 43.73
CA ALA A 235 -9.48 -12.50 43.47
C ALA A 235 -9.45 -12.94 42.01
N ASP A 236 -10.42 -12.51 41.19
CA ASP A 236 -10.41 -12.70 39.73
C ASP A 236 -9.62 -11.62 38.98
N GLY A 237 -9.24 -10.54 39.66
CA GLY A 237 -8.47 -9.42 39.13
C GLY A 237 -9.28 -8.14 38.90
N SER A 238 -10.60 -8.15 39.12
CA SER A 238 -11.42 -6.93 38.96
C SER A 238 -11.04 -5.87 39.98
N ILE A 239 -11.02 -4.60 39.54
CA ILE A 239 -10.57 -3.44 40.30
C ILE A 239 -11.72 -2.47 40.49
N TRP A 240 -11.99 -2.18 41.77
CA TRP A 240 -12.96 -1.19 42.19
C TRP A 240 -12.24 0.05 42.70
N ILE A 241 -12.63 1.23 42.20
CA ILE A 241 -12.15 2.51 42.69
C ILE A 241 -13.36 3.35 43.09
N GLU A 242 -13.41 3.80 44.35
CA GLU A 242 -14.52 4.60 44.89
C GLU A 242 -15.91 3.96 44.62
N ALA A 243 -15.99 2.63 44.73
CA ALA A 243 -17.17 1.79 44.47
C ALA A 243 -17.65 1.71 43.01
N ASN A 244 -16.84 2.14 42.04
CA ASN A 244 -17.07 1.87 40.62
C ASN A 244 -16.14 0.75 40.15
N ASP A 245 -16.64 -0.14 39.29
CA ASP A 245 -15.81 -1.09 38.53
C ASP A 245 -15.09 -0.30 37.43
N VAL A 246 -13.78 -0.17 37.56
CA VAL A 246 -12.97 0.74 36.73
C VAL A 246 -12.02 -0.01 35.79
N ALA A 247 -11.58 -1.21 36.16
CA ALA A 247 -10.59 -1.97 35.40
C ALA A 247 -10.48 -3.43 35.83
N ASP A 248 -9.78 -4.25 35.06
CA ASP A 248 -9.30 -5.56 35.48
C ASP A 248 -7.77 -5.63 35.39
N ILE A 249 -7.12 -6.14 36.44
CA ILE A 249 -5.70 -6.52 36.41
C ILE A 249 -5.61 -8.04 36.57
N THR A 250 -5.49 -8.72 35.43
CA THR A 250 -5.54 -10.18 35.34
C THR A 250 -4.32 -10.84 36.00
N HIS A 251 -4.41 -12.14 36.25
CA HIS A 251 -3.32 -12.94 36.84
C HIS A 251 -2.07 -13.03 35.96
N ASN A 252 -2.19 -12.83 34.66
CA ASN A 252 -1.07 -12.70 33.74
C ASN A 252 -0.60 -11.24 33.60
N GLY A 253 -1.03 -10.34 34.47
CA GLY A 253 -0.57 -8.95 34.52
C GLY A 253 -1.08 -8.08 33.38
N GLU A 254 -2.12 -8.46 32.65
CA GLU A 254 -2.77 -7.58 31.67
C GLU A 254 -3.70 -6.61 32.39
N ILE A 255 -3.70 -5.36 31.94
CA ILE A 255 -4.53 -4.29 32.50
C ILE A 255 -5.59 -3.92 31.45
N TRP A 256 -6.85 -4.16 31.80
CA TRP A 256 -8.01 -3.90 30.97
C TRP A 256 -8.81 -2.73 31.55
N ILE A 257 -9.20 -1.77 30.72
CA ILE A 257 -10.05 -0.65 31.11
C ILE A 257 -11.12 -0.52 30.02
N GLU A 258 -12.39 -0.42 30.41
CA GLU A 258 -13.53 -0.38 29.47
C GLU A 258 -13.48 -1.51 28.42
N SER A 259 -13.11 -2.73 28.85
CA SER A 259 -12.96 -3.92 27.97
C SER A 259 -11.87 -3.83 26.89
N ASN A 260 -10.91 -2.90 27.00
CA ASN A 260 -9.74 -2.84 26.12
C ASN A 260 -8.46 -3.12 26.93
N GLU A 261 -7.52 -3.92 26.39
CA GLU A 261 -6.17 -4.04 26.95
C GLU A 261 -5.47 -2.68 26.80
N ARG A 262 -5.24 -2.00 27.94
CA ARG A 262 -4.64 -0.66 27.98
C ARG A 262 -3.23 -0.68 28.53
N GLY A 263 -2.87 -1.72 29.27
CA GLY A 263 -1.54 -1.83 29.85
C GLY A 263 -1.17 -3.23 30.28
N SER A 264 0.01 -3.37 30.88
CA SER A 264 0.45 -4.61 31.49
C SER A 264 1.58 -4.41 32.52
N ILE A 265 1.68 -5.36 33.45
CA ILE A 265 2.79 -5.56 34.35
C ILE A 265 3.55 -6.79 33.84
N GLU A 266 4.81 -6.60 33.47
CA GLU A 266 5.64 -7.67 32.94
C GLU A 266 6.43 -8.41 34.05
N PRO A 267 6.86 -9.66 33.84
CA PRO A 267 7.60 -10.44 34.84
C PRO A 267 8.91 -9.81 35.31
N ASN A 268 9.57 -9.06 34.43
CA ASN A 268 10.78 -8.31 34.75
C ASN A 268 10.51 -7.03 35.55
N GLY A 269 9.25 -6.72 35.85
CA GLY A 269 8.84 -5.53 36.59
C GLY A 269 8.42 -4.36 35.70
N ASP A 270 8.61 -4.41 34.38
CA ASP A 270 8.24 -3.29 33.52
C ASP A 270 6.71 -3.06 33.52
N VAL A 271 6.32 -1.79 33.59
CA VAL A 271 4.92 -1.35 33.51
C VAL A 271 4.69 -0.66 32.18
N TRP A 272 3.69 -1.13 31.44
CA TRP A 272 3.34 -0.64 30.11
C TRP A 272 1.92 -0.06 30.10
N PHE A 273 1.73 1.06 29.41
CA PHE A 273 0.41 1.61 29.09
C PHE A 273 0.42 2.19 27.66
N ASP A 274 -0.65 1.95 26.89
CA ASP A 274 -0.83 2.44 25.53
C ASP A 274 0.40 2.23 24.62
N GLY A 275 1.05 1.08 24.79
CA GLY A 275 2.23 0.68 24.01
C GLY A 275 3.56 1.30 24.42
N ASN A 276 3.62 2.05 25.53
CA ASN A 276 4.85 2.65 26.05
C ASN A 276 5.20 2.08 27.42
N GLN A 277 6.48 1.84 27.69
CA GLN A 277 6.96 1.57 29.04
C GLN A 277 6.87 2.87 29.84
N VAL A 278 6.04 2.87 30.88
CA VAL A 278 5.79 4.05 31.71
C VAL A 278 6.52 3.99 33.06
N GLY A 279 6.94 2.79 33.48
CA GLY A 279 7.66 2.60 34.73
C GLY A 279 8.24 1.19 34.90
N SER A 280 8.78 0.93 36.08
CA SER A 280 9.23 -0.39 36.52
C SER A 280 8.95 -0.63 38.01
N LEU A 281 8.77 -1.89 38.36
CA LEU A 281 8.53 -2.42 39.70
C LEU A 281 9.72 -3.31 40.08
N GLU A 282 10.56 -2.82 40.99
CA GLU A 282 11.77 -3.55 41.38
C GLU A 282 11.46 -4.61 42.45
N PRO A 283 12.16 -5.76 42.49
CA PRO A 283 11.87 -6.83 43.46
C PRO A 283 11.93 -6.42 44.93
N ASN A 284 12.65 -5.35 45.26
CA ASN A 284 12.73 -4.78 46.60
C ASN A 284 11.52 -3.91 46.99
N GLY A 285 10.54 -3.74 46.10
CA GLY A 285 9.33 -2.94 46.33
C GLY A 285 9.42 -1.51 45.82
N GLU A 286 10.55 -1.08 45.25
CA GLU A 286 10.67 0.26 44.67
C GLU A 286 9.82 0.39 43.40
N VAL A 287 9.20 1.56 43.25
CA VAL A 287 8.40 1.91 42.09
C VAL A 287 9.05 3.08 41.36
N TRP A 288 9.38 2.86 40.10
CA TRP A 288 10.04 3.83 39.24
C TRP A 288 9.12 4.28 38.12
N ARG A 289 9.11 5.58 37.83
CA ARG A 289 8.30 6.18 36.77
C ARG A 289 9.07 7.33 36.13
N GLY A 290 9.18 7.31 34.79
CA GLY A 290 9.93 8.35 34.05
C GLY A 290 11.38 8.52 34.50
N GLY A 291 12.02 7.46 35.00
CA GLY A 291 13.40 7.47 35.50
C GLY A 291 13.60 7.98 36.93
N ASN A 292 12.53 8.29 37.67
CA ASN A 292 12.59 8.66 39.08
C ASN A 292 11.91 7.61 39.95
N GLN A 293 12.45 7.37 41.15
CA GLN A 293 11.75 6.60 42.17
C GLN A 293 10.57 7.43 42.68
N VAL A 294 9.35 6.93 42.49
CA VAL A 294 8.11 7.60 42.89
C VAL A 294 7.43 6.94 44.10
N GLY A 295 7.90 5.75 44.49
CA GLY A 295 7.26 4.96 45.52
C GLY A 295 8.10 3.84 46.09
N LEU A 296 7.62 3.28 47.20
CA LEU A 296 8.13 2.07 47.82
C LEU A 296 6.97 1.34 48.50
N ILE A 297 6.84 0.04 48.24
CA ILE A 297 5.94 -0.85 48.98
C ILE A 297 6.80 -1.85 49.76
N GLU A 298 6.69 -1.82 51.08
CA GLU A 298 7.43 -2.70 51.97
C GLU A 298 6.88 -4.13 51.95
N GLN A 299 7.70 -5.09 52.35
CA GLN A 299 7.35 -6.52 52.45
C GLN A 299 6.34 -6.85 53.58
N ASN A 300 5.80 -5.83 54.24
CA ASN A 300 4.68 -5.94 55.19
C ASN A 300 3.38 -5.33 54.62
N GLY A 301 3.38 -4.81 53.39
CA GLY A 301 2.23 -4.15 52.75
C GLY A 301 2.13 -2.64 53.00
N THR A 302 3.08 -2.02 53.71
CA THR A 302 3.13 -0.57 53.93
C THR A 302 3.52 0.17 52.65
N VAL A 303 2.77 1.21 52.30
CA VAL A 303 2.95 2.00 51.07
C VAL A 303 3.49 3.38 51.43
N TRP A 304 4.61 3.74 50.80
CA TRP A 304 5.30 5.01 51.01
C TRP A 304 5.08 5.98 49.85
N MET A 305 4.66 7.21 50.16
CA MET A 305 4.51 8.29 49.20
C MET A 305 5.26 9.52 49.71
N ASP A 306 6.02 10.18 48.83
CA ASP A 306 6.79 11.38 49.17
C ASP A 306 7.66 11.24 50.43
N GLY A 307 8.22 10.04 50.63
CA GLY A 307 9.11 9.74 51.76
C GLY A 307 8.42 9.55 53.11
N SER A 308 7.09 9.38 53.14
CA SER A 308 6.33 9.05 54.36
C SER A 308 5.39 7.85 54.14
N PRO A 309 5.11 7.05 55.18
CA PRO A 309 4.11 5.99 55.08
C PRO A 309 2.73 6.63 54.94
N ALA A 310 2.02 6.28 53.87
CA ALA A 310 0.77 6.92 53.48
C ALA A 310 -0.38 5.92 53.27
N GLY A 311 -0.07 4.64 53.05
CA GLY A 311 -1.07 3.62 52.78
C GLY A 311 -0.68 2.22 53.25
N GLU A 312 -1.61 1.29 53.08
CA GLU A 312 -1.46 -0.12 53.47
C GLU A 312 -2.29 -1.02 52.56
N ILE A 313 -1.79 -2.25 52.32
CA ILE A 313 -2.48 -3.29 51.55
C ILE A 313 -3.02 -4.36 52.50
N VAL A 314 -4.31 -4.64 52.45
CA VAL A 314 -4.97 -5.56 53.39
C VAL A 314 -5.87 -6.56 52.66
N PRO A 315 -5.66 -7.90 52.78
CA PRO A 315 -4.51 -8.56 53.39
C PRO A 315 -3.27 -8.48 52.50
N PHE A 316 -2.09 -8.40 53.13
CA PHE A 316 -0.82 -8.56 52.44
C PHE A 316 -0.34 -10.02 52.46
N GLN A 317 -0.22 -10.63 51.27
CA GLN A 317 0.33 -11.98 51.09
C GLN A 317 1.45 -12.02 50.04
N GLY A 318 2.25 -10.96 49.97
CA GLY A 318 3.38 -10.87 49.04
C GLY A 318 3.03 -10.39 47.63
N GLU A 319 1.74 -10.22 47.30
CA GLU A 319 1.29 -9.55 46.08
C GLU A 319 1.17 -8.04 46.34
N TRP A 320 2.05 -7.27 45.70
CA TRP A 320 2.15 -5.82 45.85
C TRP A 320 2.11 -5.09 44.51
N LYS A 321 2.16 -5.82 43.38
CA LYS A 321 2.28 -5.24 42.05
C LYS A 321 0.97 -4.60 41.63
N ARG A 322 -0.19 -5.19 41.95
CA ARG A 322 -1.48 -4.51 41.75
C ARG A 322 -1.57 -3.22 42.53
N ALA A 323 -1.17 -3.25 43.81
CA ALA A 323 -1.11 -2.04 44.64
C ALA A 323 -0.22 -0.96 43.99
N ALA A 324 0.97 -1.32 43.50
CA ALA A 324 1.86 -0.36 42.84
C ALA A 324 1.18 0.34 41.65
N ILE A 325 0.43 -0.40 40.83
CA ILE A 325 -0.36 0.16 39.73
C ILE A 325 -1.42 1.14 40.25
N LEU A 326 -2.18 0.75 41.27
CA LEU A 326 -3.30 1.56 41.79
C LEU A 326 -2.86 2.81 42.56
N TYR A 327 -1.67 2.80 43.17
CA TYR A 327 -1.14 3.94 43.91
C TYR A 327 -0.34 4.91 43.03
N TYR A 328 0.58 4.40 42.20
CA TYR A 328 1.57 5.25 41.50
C TYR A 328 1.29 5.45 40.01
N PHE A 329 0.36 4.68 39.46
CA PHE A 329 -0.12 4.78 38.08
C PHE A 329 -1.64 5.02 38.02
N ARG A 330 -2.24 5.52 39.10
CA ARG A 330 -3.69 5.80 39.22
C ARG A 330 -4.22 6.73 38.13
N ASP A 331 -3.39 7.63 37.62
CA ASP A 331 -3.75 8.60 36.59
C ASP A 331 -4.03 7.96 35.21
N PHE A 332 -3.71 6.68 35.01
CA PHE A 332 -4.10 5.93 33.82
C PHE A 332 -5.51 5.35 33.90
N PHE A 333 -6.16 5.41 35.07
CA PHE A 333 -7.52 4.91 35.27
C PHE A 333 -8.56 6.04 35.17
N PRO A 334 -9.77 5.74 34.68
CA PRO A 334 -10.91 6.66 34.75
C PRO A 334 -11.15 7.14 36.20
N ARG A 335 -11.60 8.39 36.33
CA ARG A 335 -12.09 8.95 37.60
C ARG A 335 -13.60 8.92 37.65
#